data_AF-A0A4U3EWN6-F1
#
_entry.id   AF-A0A4U3EWN6-F1
#
_cell.length_a   1.000
_cell.length_b   1.000
_cell.length_c   1.000
_cell.angle_alpha   90.00
_cell.angle_beta   90.00
_cell.angle_gamma   90.00
#
_symmetry.space_group_name_H-M   'P 1'
#
loop_
_entity.id
_entity.type
_entity.pdbx_description
1 polymer ?
#
loop_
_entity_poly.entity_id
_entity_poly.type
_entity_poly.pdbx_seq_one_letter_code
_entity_poly.pdbx_strand_id
1 'polypeptide(L)' 'MYTFGQQLLKNRHFYDHFKQEVPVQIYRRDIPVDIGMITAYDHQFIEVNRVLYHRQRHVFLSRPGY' A
#
# COMPACT_ATOMS: atom_id res chain seq x y z
N MET A 1 15.11 -1.95 6.66
CA MET A 1 15.25 -1.09 5.47
C MET A 1 14.31 -1.64 4.42
N TYR A 2 13.26 -0.88 4.07
CA TYR A 2 12.32 -1.27 3.02
C TYR A 2 12.92 -0.89 1.66
N THR A 3 12.98 -1.84 0.74
CA THR A 3 13.51 -1.60 -0.62
C THR A 3 12.47 -0.80 -1.41
N PHE A 4 12.91 0.19 -2.17
CA PHE A 4 12.04 0.92 -3.10
C PHE A 4 11.33 -0.07 -4.04
N GLY A 5 10.01 0.01 -4.14
CA GLY A 5 9.23 -0.94 -4.94
C GLY A 5 9.01 -2.29 -4.26
N GLN A 6 9.27 -2.43 -2.96
CA GLN A 6 8.93 -3.65 -2.23
C GLN A 6 7.40 -3.80 -2.14
N GLN A 7 6.91 -4.97 -2.57
CA GLN A 7 5.51 -5.31 -2.46
C GLN A 7 5.11 -5.55 -1.00
N LEU A 8 4.12 -4.79 -0.55
CA LEU A 8 3.52 -4.91 0.76
C LEU A 8 2.53 -6.07 0.75
N LEU A 9 3.00 -7.23 1.22
CA LEU A 9 2.18 -8.44 1.36
C LEU A 9 1.67 -8.63 2.80
N LYS A 10 2.50 -8.26 3.79
CA LYS A 10 2.27 -8.50 5.22
C LYS A 10 1.66 -7.27 5.90
N ASN A 11 0.75 -7.51 6.85
CA ASN A 11 0.11 -6.46 7.67
C ASN A 11 1.14 -5.56 8.36
N ARG A 12 2.27 -6.14 8.79
CA ARG A 12 3.37 -5.38 9.41
C ARG A 12 3.90 -4.28 8.50
N HIS A 13 3.98 -4.54 7.19
CA HIS A 13 4.45 -3.54 6.25
C HIS A 13 3.44 -2.40 6.09
N PHE A 14 2.14 -2.72 5.99
CA PHE A 14 1.08 -1.71 5.98
C PHE A 14 1.07 -0.88 7.27
N TYR A 15 1.30 -1.51 8.43
CA TYR A 15 1.40 -0.82 9.71
C TYR A 15 2.61 0.12 9.78
N ASP A 16 3.79 -0.31 9.32
CA ASP A 16 4.96 0.57 9.22
C ASP A 16 4.65 1.79 8.35
N HIS A 17 3.98 1.60 7.19
CA HIS A 17 3.63 2.70 6.29
C HIS A 17 2.55 3.63 6.84
N PHE A 18 1.57 3.06 7.54
CA PHE A 18 0.57 3.83 8.28
C PHE A 18 1.23 4.70 9.37
N LYS A 19 2.18 4.12 10.12
CA LYS A 19 2.88 4.82 11.21
C LYS A 19 3.89 5.85 10.71
N GLN A 20 4.58 5.55 9.61
CA GLN A 20 5.59 6.41 9.01
C GLN A 20 5.02 7.40 7.99
N GLU A 21 3.70 7.39 7.78
CA GLU A 21 3.00 8.22 6.79
C GLU A 21 3.61 8.10 5.38
N VAL A 22 4.10 6.91 5.04
CA VAL A 22 4.77 6.65 3.76
C VAL A 22 3.71 6.34 2.71
N PRO A 23 3.70 7.05 1.57
CA PRO A 23 2.77 6.79 0.50
C PRO A 23 3.04 5.41 -0.13
N VAL A 24 1.96 4.74 -0.49
CA VAL A 24 1.96 3.47 -1.20
C VAL A 24 1.34 3.64 -2.56
N GLN A 25 1.91 2.95 -3.55
CA GLN A 25 1.37 2.93 -4.89
C GLN A 25 0.59 1.64 -5.13
N ILE A 26 -0.59 1.77 -5.72
CA ILE A 26 -1.51 0.67 -5.98
C ILE A 26 -1.45 0.33 -7.46
N TYR A 27 -1.24 -0.94 -7.74
CA TYR A 27 -1.21 -1.51 -9.08
C TYR A 27 -2.31 -2.56 -9.24
N ARG A 28 -2.82 -2.69 -10.46
CA ARG A 28 -3.75 -3.76 -10.85
C ARG A 28 -3.28 -4.32 -12.18
N ARG A 29 -2.86 -5.59 -12.18
CA ARG A 29 -2.30 -6.25 -13.39
C ARG A 29 -1.18 -5.41 -14.03
N ASP A 30 -0.20 -5.01 -13.22
CA ASP A 30 0.95 -4.18 -13.63
C ASP A 30 0.63 -2.75 -14.10
N ILE A 31 -0.64 -2.34 -14.06
CA ILE A 31 -1.04 -0.97 -14.36
C ILE A 31 -1.14 -0.18 -13.05
N PRO A 32 -0.45 0.96 -12.90
CA PRO A 32 -0.63 1.83 -11.74
C PRO A 32 -2.06 2.37 -11.76
N VAL A 33 -2.82 2.07 -10.71
CA VAL A 33 -4.19 2.52 -10.54
C VAL A 33 -4.21 3.81 -9.74
N ASP A 34 -3.45 3.87 -8.66
CA ASP A 34 -3.54 4.96 -7.69
C ASP A 34 -2.27 5.08 -6.84
N ILE A 35 -2.14 6.18 -6.10
CA ILE A 35 -1.09 6.41 -5.12
C ILE A 35 -1.62 7.22 -3.95
N GLY A 36 -1.33 6.76 -2.73
CA GLY A 36 -1.83 7.44 -1.55
C GLY A 36 -1.29 6.91 -0.24
N MET A 37 -1.71 7.52 0.86
CA MET A 37 -1.36 7.06 2.20
C MET A 37 -2.38 6.03 2.68
N ILE A 38 -1.89 4.99 3.35
CA ILE A 38 -2.76 4.02 4.01
C ILE A 38 -3.46 4.74 5.16
N THR A 39 -4.79 4.77 5.14
CA THR A 39 -5.60 5.36 6.20
C THR A 39 -6.18 4.29 7.12
N ALA A 40 -6.45 3.11 6.58
CA ALA A 40 -6.81 1.92 7.35
C ALA A 40 -6.33 0.67 6.62
N TYR A 41 -6.08 -0.40 7.36
CA TYR A 41 -5.73 -1.69 6.77
C TYR A 41 -6.49 -2.81 7.47
N ASP A 42 -6.98 -3.75 6.68
CA ASP A 42 -7.69 -4.94 7.10
C ASP A 42 -7.01 -6.20 6.51
N HIS A 43 -7.43 -7.37 6.96
CA HIS A 43 -6.97 -8.65 6.41
C HIS A 43 -7.32 -8.84 4.94
N GLN A 44 -8.44 -8.30 4.47
CA GLN A 44 -8.89 -8.46 3.08
C GLN A 44 -8.79 -7.18 2.25
N PHE A 45 -8.95 -6.03 2.90
CA PHE A 45 -9.00 -4.71 2.27
C PHE A 45 -7.94 -3.78 2.84
N ILE A 46 -7.45 -2.86 2.02
CA ILE A 46 -6.59 -1.77 2.45
C ILE A 46 -7.27 -0.49 2.02
N GLU A 47 -7.48 0.42 2.95
CA GLU A 47 -7.97 1.75 2.67
C GLU A 47 -6.78 2.68 2.43
N VAL A 48 -6.77 3.29 1.25
CA VAL A 48 -5.76 4.28 0.84
C VAL A 48 -6.49 5.53 0.41
N ASN A 49 -6.18 6.68 1.02
CA ASN A 49 -6.89 7.95 0.77
C ASN A 49 -8.43 7.84 0.85
N ARG A 50 -8.98 7.05 1.79
CA ARG A 50 -10.43 6.74 1.90
C ARG A 50 -11.03 5.93 0.74
N VAL A 51 -10.19 5.29 -0.07
CA VAL A 51 -10.61 4.35 -1.12
C VAL A 51 -10.21 2.94 -0.71
N LEU A 52 -11.17 2.01 -0.78
CA LEU A 52 -10.95 0.61 -0.39
C LEU A 52 -10.43 -0.23 -1.56
N TYR A 53 -9.26 -0.83 -1.37
CA TYR A 53 -8.62 -1.71 -2.33
C TYR A 53 -8.48 -3.13 -1.78
N HIS A 54 -8.83 -4.12 -2.60
CA HIS A 54 -8.77 -5.52 -2.21
C HIS A 54 -7.34 -6.08 -2.34
N ARG A 55 -6.83 -6.73 -1.28
CA ARG A 55 -5.44 -7.22 -1.19
C ARG A 55 -5.04 -8.28 -2.20
N GLN A 56 -6.00 -9.07 -2.68
CA GLN A 56 -5.76 -10.13 -3.66
C GLN A 56 -5.85 -9.62 -5.11
N ARG A 57 -6.53 -8.49 -5.33
CA ARG A 57 -6.76 -7.93 -6.68
C ARG A 57 -5.79 -6.80 -7.01
N HIS A 58 -5.19 -6.21 -5.98
CA HIS A 58 -4.30 -5.07 -6.09
C HIS A 58 -2.96 -5.38 -5.45
N VAL A 59 -1.92 -4.83 -6.07
CA VAL A 59 -0.54 -4.91 -5.62
C VAL A 59 -0.19 -3.56 -5.00
N PHE A 60 0.31 -3.58 -3.77
CA PHE A 60 0.70 -2.36 -3.05
C PHE A 60 2.21 -2.32 -3.00
N LEU A 61 2.81 -1.27 -3.55
CA LEU A 61 4.25 -1.06 -3.53
C LEU A 61 4.60 0.10 -2.60
N SER A 62 5.60 -0.12 -1.76
CA SER A 62 6.21 0.94 -0.96
C SER A 62 6.86 1.98 -1.85
N ARG A 63 6.56 3.27 -1.63
CA ARG A 63 7.24 4.39 -2.28
C ARG A 63 7.92 5.29 -1.23
N PRO A 64 9.02 4.83 -0.60
CA PRO A 64 9.70 5.56 0.47
C PRO A 64 10.63 6.63 -0.12
N GLY A 65 10.10 7.69 -0.69
CA GLY A 65 10.91 8.71 -1.37
C GLY A 65 10.22 10.06 -1.55
N TYR A 66 9.24 10.35 -0.71
CA TYR A 66 8.62 11.66 -0.56
C TYR A 66 8.92 12.20 0.83
#